data_AF-A0A5C0SBY2-F1
#
_entry.id   AF-A0A5C0SBY2-F1
#
_cell.length_a   1.000
_cell.length_b   1.000
_cell.length_c   1.000
_cell.angle_alpha   90.00
_cell.angle_beta   90.00
_cell.angle_gamma   90.00
#
_symmetry.space_group_name_H-M   'P 1'
#
loop_
_entity.id
_entity.type
_entity.pdbx_description
1 polymer ?
#
loop_
_entity_poly.entity_id
_entity_poly.type
_entity_poly.pdbx_seq_one_letter_code
_entity_poly.pdbx_strand_id
1 'polypeptide(L)'
;MLLKKLYVCKKGVTLIEVMISITLFSIIMISLTTYFLGIINNCNSQMEILKMKQNVRFALNQIDKILRECNQQEIIYYDNMKKFELKNNKDDTVFVDLSGIQQNKFNTILYFNKDKRQLRINKKGEHNVLIDYIKDISIKEIIDNKLIEIEVFSDKIDYSVKMRLNLSER
;
A
#
# COMPACT_ATOMS: atom_id res chain seq x y z
N MET A 1 -74.80 -6.28 -32.60
CA MET A 1 -73.80 -5.86 -31.60
C MET A 1 -73.86 -6.81 -30.41
N LEU A 2 -73.24 -7.98 -30.53
CA LEU A 2 -73.23 -9.03 -29.49
C LEU A 2 -72.04 -8.79 -28.56
N LEU A 3 -72.33 -8.19 -27.39
CA LEU A 3 -71.36 -7.99 -26.33
C LEU A 3 -70.91 -9.35 -25.79
N LYS A 4 -69.71 -9.74 -26.20
CA LYS A 4 -68.95 -10.90 -25.73
C LYS A 4 -68.76 -10.78 -24.22
N LYS A 5 -69.53 -11.56 -23.44
CA LYS A 5 -69.38 -11.67 -21.99
C LYS A 5 -68.02 -12.32 -21.72
N LEU A 6 -67.01 -11.51 -21.41
CA LEU A 6 -65.71 -11.97 -20.93
C LEU A 6 -65.91 -12.67 -19.59
N TYR A 7 -65.93 -14.00 -19.62
CA TYR A 7 -65.79 -14.83 -18.41
C TYR A 7 -64.40 -14.58 -17.81
N VAL A 8 -64.32 -13.69 -16.83
CA VAL A 8 -63.14 -13.62 -15.95
C VAL A 8 -63.23 -14.81 -15.01
N CYS A 9 -62.53 -15.89 -15.36
CA CYS A 9 -62.38 -17.04 -14.49
C CYS A 9 -61.56 -16.62 -13.26
N LYS A 10 -62.21 -16.39 -12.12
CA LYS A 10 -61.54 -16.14 -10.83
C LYS A 10 -60.97 -17.46 -10.29
N LYS A 11 -59.87 -17.95 -10.88
CA LYS A 11 -59.04 -18.99 -10.24
C LYS A 11 -58.18 -18.30 -9.18
N GLY A 12 -58.37 -18.68 -7.91
CA GLY A 12 -57.49 -18.28 -6.82
C GLY A 12 -56.13 -18.98 -6.94
N VAL A 13 -55.09 -18.40 -6.35
CA VAL A 13 -53.77 -19.04 -6.25
C VAL A 13 -53.88 -20.21 -5.27
N THR A 14 -53.46 -21.39 -5.71
CA THR A 14 -53.45 -22.57 -4.85
C THR A 14 -52.31 -22.49 -3.84
N LEU A 15 -52.49 -23.10 -2.67
CA LEU A 15 -51.44 -23.13 -1.64
C LEU A 15 -50.12 -23.69 -2.19
N ILE A 16 -50.19 -24.68 -3.08
CA ILE A 16 -49.00 -25.28 -3.69
C ILE A 16 -48.28 -24.31 -4.63
N GLU A 17 -49.00 -23.49 -5.40
CA GLU A 17 -48.41 -22.44 -6.24
C GLU A 17 -47.71 -21.37 -5.39
N VAL A 18 -48.28 -21.00 -4.24
CA VAL A 18 -47.64 -20.08 -3.29
C VAL A 18 -46.37 -20.70 -2.72
N MET A 19 -46.42 -21.95 -2.28
CA MET A 19 -45.24 -22.65 -1.73
C MET A 19 -44.12 -22.73 -2.76
N ILE A 20 -44.42 -23.13 -3.99
CA ILE A 20 -43.44 -23.21 -5.08
C ILE A 20 -42.85 -21.82 -5.38
N SER A 21 -43.69 -20.78 -5.42
CA SER A 21 -43.25 -19.41 -5.69
C SER A 21 -42.31 -18.88 -4.60
N ILE A 22 -42.62 -19.15 -3.33
CA ILE A 22 -41.77 -18.76 -2.19
C ILE A 22 -40.45 -19.52 -2.25
N THR A 23 -40.47 -20.83 -2.50
CA THR A 23 -39.23 -21.64 -2.58
C THR A 23 -38.34 -21.15 -3.72
N LEU A 24 -38.89 -20.90 -4.90
CA LEU A 24 -38.15 -20.35 -6.03
C LEU A 24 -37.57 -18.97 -5.70
N PHE A 25 -38.38 -18.10 -5.11
CA PHE A 25 -37.93 -16.78 -4.68
C PHE A 25 -36.78 -16.89 -3.65
N SER A 26 -36.88 -17.78 -2.67
CA SER A 26 -35.83 -18.01 -1.68
C SER A 26 -34.53 -18.48 -2.32
N ILE A 27 -34.58 -19.41 -3.29
CA ILE A 27 -33.40 -19.89 -4.02
C ILE A 27 -32.75 -18.73 -4.78
N ILE A 28 -33.56 -17.92 -5.47
CA ILE A 28 -33.07 -16.74 -6.21
C ILE A 28 -32.39 -15.77 -5.25
N MET A 29 -33.02 -15.46 -4.11
CA MET A 29 -32.48 -14.54 -3.11
C MET A 29 -31.16 -15.05 -2.52
N ILE A 30 -31.08 -16.34 -2.16
CA ILE A 30 -29.83 -16.94 -1.64
C ILE A 30 -28.71 -16.81 -2.68
N SER A 31 -28.97 -17.20 -3.93
CA SER A 31 -27.98 -17.10 -5.00
C SER A 31 -27.51 -15.66 -5.22
N LEU A 32 -28.43 -14.71 -5.19
CA LEU A 32 -28.14 -13.29 -5.36
C LEU A 32 -27.30 -12.76 -4.19
N THR A 33 -27.65 -13.11 -2.95
CA THR A 33 -26.87 -12.73 -1.77
C THR A 33 -25.46 -13.30 -1.82
N THR A 34 -25.28 -14.58 -2.15
CA THR A 34 -23.95 -15.19 -2.27
C THR A 34 -23.12 -14.51 -3.36
N TYR A 35 -23.74 -14.18 -4.51
CA TYR A 35 -23.07 -13.45 -5.58
C TYR A 35 -22.57 -12.07 -5.12
N PHE A 36 -23.43 -11.28 -4.47
CA PHE A 36 -23.03 -9.95 -3.98
C PHE A 36 -21.98 -10.01 -2.88
N LEU A 37 -22.06 -10.98 -1.96
CA LEU A 37 -20.99 -11.19 -0.96
C LEU A 37 -19.65 -11.53 -1.64
N GLY A 38 -19.68 -12.34 -2.70
CA GLY A 38 -18.50 -12.63 -3.52
C GLY A 38 -17.89 -11.36 -4.14
N ILE A 39 -18.72 -10.50 -4.72
CA ILE A 39 -18.28 -9.21 -5.28
C ILE A 39 -17.65 -8.33 -4.20
N ILE A 40 -18.31 -8.18 -3.04
CA ILE A 40 -17.81 -7.35 -1.94
C ILE A 40 -16.44 -7.84 -1.47
N ASN A 41 -16.28 -9.15 -1.28
CA ASN A 41 -15.01 -9.74 -0.87
C ASN A 41 -13.91 -9.52 -1.90
N ASN A 42 -14.22 -9.67 -3.20
CA ASN A 42 -13.28 -9.40 -4.27
C ASN A 42 -12.89 -7.90 -4.31
N CYS A 43 -13.85 -7.00 -4.17
CA CYS A 43 -13.60 -5.55 -4.11
C CYS A 43 -12.67 -5.19 -2.93
N ASN A 44 -12.93 -5.76 -1.75
CA ASN A 44 -12.09 -5.55 -0.57
C ASN A 44 -10.66 -6.05 -0.82
N SER A 45 -10.50 -7.26 -1.40
CA SER A 45 -9.18 -7.80 -1.74
C SER A 45 -8.43 -6.90 -2.73
N GLN A 46 -9.11 -6.41 -3.77
CA GLN A 46 -8.51 -5.47 -4.73
C GLN A 46 -8.11 -4.14 -4.08
N MET A 47 -8.93 -3.63 -3.16
CA MET A 47 -8.63 -2.42 -2.39
C MET A 47 -7.40 -2.60 -1.50
N GLU A 48 -7.25 -3.75 -0.85
CA GLU A 48 -6.06 -4.07 -0.06
C GLU A 48 -4.80 -4.12 -0.94
N ILE A 49 -4.87 -4.78 -2.11
CA ILE A 49 -3.75 -4.81 -3.06
C ILE A 49 -3.37 -3.39 -3.50
N LEU A 50 -4.36 -2.54 -3.79
CA LEU A 50 -4.13 -1.15 -4.20
C LEU A 50 -3.45 -0.36 -3.07
N LYS A 51 -3.92 -0.51 -1.83
CA LYS A 51 -3.32 0.10 -0.64
C LYS A 51 -1.86 -0.33 -0.47
N MET A 52 -1.55 -1.61 -0.64
CA MET A 52 -0.17 -2.10 -0.56
C MET A 52 0.73 -1.50 -1.65
N LYS A 53 0.23 -1.40 -2.89
CA LYS A 53 0.97 -0.74 -3.99
C LYS A 53 1.21 0.75 -3.70
N GLN A 54 0.20 1.44 -3.16
CA GLN A 54 0.32 2.84 -2.76
C GLN A 54 1.31 3.04 -1.62
N ASN A 55 1.30 2.18 -0.60
CA ASN A 55 2.25 2.21 0.51
C ASN A 55 3.71 2.13 0.00
N VAL A 56 4.01 1.18 -0.89
CA VAL A 56 5.37 1.05 -1.46
C VAL A 56 5.78 2.29 -2.24
N ARG A 57 4.87 2.83 -3.08
CA ARG A 57 5.14 4.06 -3.83
C ARG A 57 5.34 5.26 -2.90
N PHE A 58 4.51 5.37 -1.86
CA PHE A 58 4.62 6.46 -0.89
C PHE A 58 5.93 6.35 -0.11
N ALA A 59 6.40 5.13 0.20
CA ALA A 59 7.67 4.91 0.88
C ALA A 59 8.84 5.42 0.06
N LEU A 60 8.87 5.03 -1.22
CA LEU A 60 9.87 5.48 -2.15
C LEU A 60 9.82 7.00 -2.33
N ASN A 61 8.63 7.58 -2.47
CA ASN A 61 8.47 9.03 -2.59
C ASN A 61 8.91 9.80 -1.34
N GLN A 62 8.69 9.25 -0.13
CA GLN A 62 9.16 9.89 1.10
C GLN A 62 10.69 9.80 1.23
N ILE A 63 11.28 8.66 0.85
CA ILE A 63 12.74 8.51 0.77
C ILE A 63 13.32 9.53 -0.21
N ASP A 64 12.79 9.59 -1.44
CA ASP A 64 13.20 10.55 -2.47
C ASP A 64 13.07 11.98 -1.95
N LYS A 65 11.90 12.34 -1.40
CA LYS A 65 11.63 13.66 -0.86
C LYS A 65 12.67 14.07 0.19
N ILE A 66 12.97 13.22 1.17
CA ILE A 66 13.94 13.54 2.23
C ILE A 66 15.35 13.69 1.66
N LEU A 67 15.74 12.83 0.72
CA LEU A 67 17.04 12.92 0.05
C LEU A 67 17.16 14.20 -0.81
N ARG A 68 16.06 14.69 -1.40
CA ARG A 68 16.04 15.94 -2.18
C ARG A 68 15.91 17.21 -1.33
N GLU A 69 15.18 17.14 -0.21
CA GLU A 69 15.01 18.28 0.71
C GLU A 69 16.29 18.56 1.48
N CYS A 70 17.12 17.55 1.73
CA CYS A 70 18.47 17.76 2.23
C CYS A 70 19.39 18.18 1.08
N ASN A 71 20.45 18.93 1.39
CA ASN A 71 21.34 19.48 0.38
C ASN A 71 21.96 18.35 -0.48
N GLN A 72 21.48 18.21 -1.72
CA GLN A 72 21.87 17.13 -2.64
C GLN A 72 23.37 17.12 -2.94
N GLN A 73 24.06 18.25 -2.75
CA GLN A 73 25.48 18.40 -3.02
C GLN A 73 26.38 17.66 -2.01
N GLU A 74 25.85 17.27 -0.86
CA GLU A 74 26.63 16.71 0.25
C GLU A 74 26.06 15.37 0.75
N ILE A 75 25.40 14.60 -0.12
CA ILE A 75 24.93 13.26 0.24
C ILE A 75 26.12 12.28 0.26
N ILE A 76 26.40 11.70 1.43
CA ILE A 76 27.39 10.64 1.57
C ILE A 76 26.64 9.32 1.78
N TYR A 77 26.89 8.34 0.91
CA TYR A 77 26.34 6.99 1.05
C TYR A 77 27.36 6.05 1.68
N TYR A 78 26.94 5.32 2.71
CA TYR A 78 27.72 4.27 3.36
C TYR A 78 27.15 2.90 3.01
N ASP A 79 27.69 2.24 1.99
CA ASP A 79 27.20 0.94 1.49
C ASP A 79 27.16 -0.14 2.58
N ASN A 80 28.26 -0.28 3.34
CA ASN A 80 28.38 -1.24 4.46
C ASN A 80 27.25 -1.14 5.50
N MET A 81 26.69 0.05 5.65
CA MET A 81 25.64 0.32 6.62
C MET A 81 24.28 0.57 5.99
N LYS A 82 24.17 0.67 4.66
CA LYS A 82 22.97 1.10 3.93
C LYS A 82 22.38 2.40 4.49
N LYS A 83 23.25 3.39 4.73
CA LYS A 83 22.89 4.69 5.33
C LYS A 83 23.29 5.84 4.43
N PHE A 84 22.48 6.88 4.47
CA PHE A 84 22.82 8.18 3.91
C PHE A 84 23.07 9.16 5.03
N GLU A 85 24.16 9.91 4.91
CA GLU A 85 24.44 11.10 5.69
C GLU A 85 24.17 12.32 4.81
N LEU A 86 23.48 13.27 5.40
CA LEU A 86 22.93 14.44 4.73
C LEU A 86 23.11 15.67 5.63
N LYS A 87 23.11 16.87 5.04
CA LYS A 87 22.92 18.12 5.80
C LYS A 87 21.53 18.69 5.59
N ASN A 88 20.91 19.10 6.70
CA ASN A 88 19.63 19.82 6.65
C ASN A 88 19.85 21.30 6.26
N ASN A 89 18.77 22.07 6.11
CA ASN A 89 18.82 23.51 5.78
C ASN A 89 19.51 24.40 6.84
N LYS A 90 19.83 23.86 8.01
CA LYS A 90 20.55 24.50 9.12
C LYS A 90 21.99 24.00 9.25
N ASP A 91 22.48 23.25 8.25
CA ASP A 91 23.80 22.59 8.27
C ASP A 91 23.98 21.51 9.36
N ASP A 92 22.89 21.03 9.98
CA ASP A 92 22.99 19.89 10.91
C ASP A 92 23.14 18.58 10.13
N THR A 93 24.06 17.72 10.57
CA THR A 93 24.22 16.35 10.04
C THR A 93 23.06 15.46 10.46
N VAL A 94 22.37 14.90 9.48
CA VAL A 94 21.19 14.04 9.65
C VAL A 94 21.35 12.75 8.86
N PHE A 95 20.73 11.68 9.34
CA PHE A 95 20.89 10.35 8.78
C PHE A 95 19.57 9.78 8.26
N VAL A 96 19.65 9.05 7.15
CA VAL A 96 18.59 8.17 6.65
C VAL A 96 19.11 6.73 6.69
N ASP A 97 18.46 5.89 7.48
CA ASP A 97 18.89 4.51 7.75
C ASP A 97 17.93 3.48 7.14
N LEU A 98 18.32 2.88 6.03
CA LEU A 98 17.50 1.89 5.33
C LEU A 98 18.02 0.46 5.54
N SER A 99 18.91 0.25 6.52
CA SER A 99 19.50 -1.06 6.82
C SER A 99 18.51 -2.08 7.38
N GLY A 100 17.43 -1.60 8.00
CA GLY A 100 16.47 -2.43 8.73
C GLY A 100 16.85 -2.66 10.20
N ILE A 101 18.06 -2.29 10.62
CA ILE A 101 18.54 -2.44 12.00
C ILE A 101 18.18 -1.18 12.78
N GLN A 102 17.39 -1.32 13.85
CA GLN A 102 16.97 -0.17 14.64
C GLN A 102 18.17 0.46 15.37
N GLN A 103 18.64 1.61 14.87
CA GLN A 103 19.52 2.49 15.60
C GLN A 103 18.72 3.67 16.12
N ASN A 104 18.46 3.70 17.42
CA ASN A 104 17.71 4.78 18.06
C ASN A 104 18.60 6.04 18.24
N LYS A 105 19.14 6.55 17.13
CA LYS A 105 20.00 7.73 17.11
C LYS A 105 19.15 8.98 16.89
N PHE A 106 19.39 10.00 17.72
CA PHE A 106 18.64 11.26 17.71
C PHE A 106 18.67 11.98 16.35
N ASN A 107 19.77 11.84 15.59
CA ASN A 107 19.95 12.51 14.30
C ASN A 107 19.44 11.70 13.10
N THR A 108 18.81 10.54 13.30
CA THR A 108 18.23 9.75 12.19
C THR A 108 16.82 10.22 11.91
N ILE A 109 16.60 10.94 10.80
CA ILE A 109 15.28 11.49 10.43
C ILE A 109 14.37 10.39 9.92
N LEU A 110 14.88 9.50 9.07
CA LEU A 110 14.09 8.43 8.45
C LEU A 110 14.80 7.10 8.70
N TYR A 111 14.06 6.08 9.12
CA TYR A 111 14.62 4.75 9.22
C TYR A 111 13.63 3.64 8.90
N PHE A 112 14.15 2.55 8.37
CA PHE A 112 13.41 1.31 8.16
C PHE A 112 13.57 0.39 9.36
N ASN A 113 12.44 -0.04 9.94
CA ASN A 113 12.40 -1.06 10.98
C ASN A 113 11.92 -2.38 10.34
N LYS A 114 12.85 -3.32 10.16
CA LYS A 114 12.56 -4.59 9.48
C LYS A 114 11.67 -5.51 10.33
N ASP A 115 11.88 -5.53 11.64
CA ASP A 115 11.10 -6.38 12.56
C ASP A 115 9.62 -6.03 12.54
N LYS A 116 9.31 -4.73 12.50
CA LYS A 116 7.94 -4.22 12.43
C LYS A 116 7.43 -4.02 11.01
N ARG A 117 8.28 -4.15 9.98
CA ARG A 117 7.96 -3.91 8.57
C ARG A 117 7.46 -2.49 8.31
N GLN A 118 8.12 -1.52 8.94
CA GLN A 118 7.69 -0.12 9.00
C GLN A 118 8.77 0.84 8.53
N LEU A 119 8.36 1.83 7.73
CA LEU A 119 9.14 3.04 7.54
C LEU A 119 8.71 4.06 8.59
N ARG A 120 9.66 4.59 9.36
CA ARG A 120 9.39 5.48 10.47
C ARG A 120 10.17 6.78 10.29
N ILE A 121 9.58 7.86 10.77
CA ILE A 121 10.20 9.18 10.81
C ILE A 121 10.43 9.58 12.27
N ASN A 122 11.62 10.06 12.57
CA ASN A 122 11.95 10.67 13.83
C ASN A 122 11.75 12.18 13.73
N LYS A 123 10.78 12.70 14.47
CA LYS A 123 10.59 14.15 14.62
C LYS A 123 10.89 14.52 16.06
N LYS A 124 12.07 15.11 16.30
CA LYS A 124 12.50 15.59 17.63
C LYS A 124 12.47 14.52 18.73
N GLY A 125 12.79 13.26 18.39
CA GLY A 125 12.77 12.13 19.33
C GLY A 125 11.49 11.30 19.29
N GLU A 126 10.45 11.76 18.58
CA GLU A 126 9.22 10.99 18.39
C GLU A 126 9.30 10.11 17.15
N HIS A 127 9.21 8.80 17.34
CA HIS A 127 9.30 7.79 16.28
C HIS A 127 7.93 7.45 15.70
N ASN A 128 7.49 8.24 14.72
CA ASN A 128 6.20 8.08 14.08
C ASN A 128 6.25 7.06 12.95
N VAL A 129 5.23 6.21 12.86
CA VAL A 129 5.06 5.29 11.72
C VAL A 129 4.56 6.11 10.52
N LEU A 130 5.34 6.13 9.44
CA LEU A 130 4.89 6.72 8.18
C LEU A 130 4.09 5.70 7.37
N ILE A 131 4.63 4.48 7.25
CA ILE A 131 4.13 3.46 6.34
C ILE A 131 4.36 2.08 6.96
N ASP A 132 3.32 1.25 6.88
CA ASP A 132 3.33 -0.16 7.26
C ASP A 132 3.42 -1.07 6.02
N TYR A 133 3.73 -2.35 6.26
CA TYR A 133 3.72 -3.44 5.28
C TYR A 133 4.83 -3.34 4.23
N ILE A 134 6.00 -2.85 4.63
CA ILE A 134 7.22 -2.87 3.80
C ILE A 134 8.06 -4.07 4.22
N LYS A 135 8.29 -4.98 3.27
CA LYS A 135 9.06 -6.21 3.51
C LYS A 135 10.54 -5.94 3.71
N ASP A 136 11.08 -5.16 2.78
CA ASP A 136 12.51 -4.86 2.72
C ASP A 136 12.75 -3.60 1.88
N ILE A 137 13.92 -3.01 2.08
CA ILE A 137 14.43 -1.93 1.25
C ILE A 137 15.83 -2.32 0.80
N SER A 138 16.00 -2.53 -0.49
CA SER A 138 17.29 -2.82 -1.10
C SER A 138 17.91 -1.54 -1.63
N ILE A 139 19.21 -1.39 -1.42
CA ILE A 139 20.01 -0.36 -2.06
C ILE A 139 21.08 -1.08 -2.87
N LYS A 140 21.29 -0.65 -4.10
CA LYS A 140 22.32 -1.15 -5.00
C LYS A 140 23.07 0.03 -5.60
N GLU A 141 24.38 0.05 -5.43
CA GLU A 141 25.23 0.98 -6.13
C GLU A 141 25.45 0.48 -7.57
N ILE A 142 25.04 1.27 -8.55
CA ILE A 142 25.22 0.98 -9.98
C ILE A 142 26.58 1.53 -10.44
N ILE A 143 26.92 2.74 -9.96
CA ILE A 143 28.20 3.39 -10.22
C ILE A 143 28.69 3.93 -8.88
N ASP A 144 29.89 3.51 -8.48
CA ASP A 144 30.54 3.91 -7.23
C ASP A 144 30.48 5.43 -7.00
N ASN A 145 29.89 5.81 -5.87
CA ASN A 145 29.66 7.17 -5.39
C ASN A 145 28.95 8.12 -6.37
N LYS A 146 28.26 7.59 -7.38
CA LYS A 146 27.54 8.40 -8.39
C LYS A 146 26.11 8.00 -8.57
N LEU A 147 25.81 6.71 -8.70
CA LEU A 147 24.46 6.26 -9.06
C LEU A 147 24.03 5.12 -8.17
N ILE A 148 22.95 5.36 -7.43
CA ILE A 148 22.37 4.39 -6.50
C ILE A 148 20.94 4.08 -6.92
N GLU A 149 20.58 2.80 -6.91
CA GLU A 149 19.21 2.31 -7.09
C GLU A 149 18.64 1.88 -5.73
N ILE A 150 17.51 2.47 -5.35
CA ILE A 150 16.76 2.12 -4.14
C ILE A 150 15.49 1.41 -4.58
N GLU A 151 15.26 0.21 -4.04
CA GLU A 151 14.09 -0.61 -4.30
C GLU A 151 13.34 -0.93 -3.00
N VAL A 152 12.04 -0.65 -2.98
CA VAL A 152 11.17 -0.94 -1.84
C VAL A 152 10.24 -2.10 -2.20
N PHE A 153 10.15 -3.09 -1.31
CA PHE A 153 9.35 -4.30 -1.51
C PHE A 153 8.11 -4.33 -0.61
N SER A 154 6.97 -4.73 -1.18
CA SER A 154 5.76 -4.99 -0.39
C SER A 154 5.85 -6.30 0.38
N ASP A 155 5.21 -6.34 1.54
CA ASP A 155 5.15 -7.52 2.40
C ASP A 155 4.16 -8.60 1.92
N LYS A 156 2.96 -8.18 1.52
CA LYS A 156 1.85 -9.10 1.26
C LYS A 156 1.63 -9.44 -0.22
N ILE A 157 2.22 -8.68 -1.12
CA ILE A 157 2.08 -8.86 -2.57
C ILE A 157 3.45 -8.87 -3.22
N ASP A 158 3.57 -9.59 -4.34
CA ASP A 158 4.78 -9.54 -5.16
C ASP A 158 4.81 -8.23 -5.97
N TYR A 159 5.23 -7.16 -5.30
CA TYR A 159 5.30 -5.83 -5.86
C TYR A 159 6.48 -5.06 -5.26
N SER A 160 7.28 -4.45 -6.13
CA SER A 160 8.34 -3.53 -5.76
C SER A 160 8.31 -2.28 -6.64
N VAL A 161 8.92 -1.20 -6.15
CA VAL A 161 9.14 0.03 -6.92
C VAL A 161 10.57 0.50 -6.69
N LYS A 162 11.17 1.00 -7.77
CA LYS A 162 12.57 1.42 -7.83
C LYS A 162 12.69 2.91 -8.12
N MET A 163 13.68 3.56 -7.52
CA MET A 163 14.16 4.87 -7.94
C MET A 163 15.67 4.82 -8.15
N ARG A 164 16.17 5.75 -8.97
CA ARG A 164 17.60 6.01 -9.13
C ARG A 164 17.92 7.39 -8.61
N LEU A 165 18.97 7.48 -7.82
CA LEU A 165 19.48 8.73 -7.26
C LEU A 165 20.88 8.97 -7.82
N ASN A 166 21.08 10.16 -8.37
CA ASN A 166 22.41 10.63 -8.76
C ASN A 166 23.01 11.40 -7.57
N LEU A 167 24.16 10.94 -7.08
CA LEU A 167 24.97 11.65 -6.11
C LEU A 167 25.84 12.63 -6.90
N SER A 168 25.76 13.92 -6.58
CA SER A 168 26.60 14.92 -7.25
C SER A 168 28.07 14.64 -6.98
N GLU A 169 28.89 14.70 -8.02
CA GLU A 169 30.34 14.69 -7.89
C GLU A 169 30.80 15.94 -7.09
N ARG A 170 31.63 15.73 -6.07
CA ARG A 170 32.43 16.80 -5.46
C ARG A 170 33.48 17.32 -6.44
#